data_AF-B0XC63-F1
#
_entry.id   AF-B0XC63-F1
#
_cell.length_a   1.000
_cell.length_b   1.000
_cell.length_c   1.000
_cell.angle_alpha   90.00
_cell.angle_beta   90.00
_cell.angle_gamma   90.00
#
_symmetry.space_group_name_H-M   'P 1'
#
loop_
_entity.id
_entity.type
_entity.pdbx_description
1 polymer ?
#
loop_
_entity_poly.entity_id
_entity_poly.type
_entity_poly.pdbx_seq_one_letter_code
_entity_poly.pdbx_strand_id
1 'polypeptide(L)'
;MKCDSWATLLLTVLIWYAKFCGHDCVDILEEAKKGVFPNEKNFKCYVSCLLDMMQATKRGKISYEKSLKQIDTLLPDDFKPDFRNGLEACKDVAQGVKDHCESAYVLLNCFYQNNPKFIFP
;
A
#
# COMPACT_ATOMS: atom_id res chain seq x y z
N MET A 1 5.25 4.97 -15.59
CA MET A 1 4.53 5.57 -14.44
C MET A 1 5.56 6.10 -13.48
N LYS A 2 5.63 7.42 -13.28
CA LYS A 2 6.53 8.06 -12.30
C LYS A 2 5.64 8.79 -11.29
N CYS A 3 5.62 8.32 -10.04
CA CYS A 3 4.90 8.97 -8.93
C CYS A 3 5.69 10.16 -8.36
N ASP A 4 6.87 10.42 -8.89
CA ASP A 4 7.95 11.07 -8.14
C ASP A 4 7.96 12.60 -8.26
N SER A 5 6.97 13.23 -8.90
CA SER A 5 7.09 14.66 -9.24
C SER A 5 6.33 15.63 -8.31
N TRP A 6 5.60 15.18 -7.28
CA TRP A 6 4.66 16.09 -6.57
C TRP A 6 4.56 15.88 -5.05
N ALA A 7 5.59 15.30 -4.42
CA ALA A 7 5.59 14.92 -3.00
C ALA A 7 5.82 16.07 -1.99
N THR A 8 5.56 17.33 -2.33
CA THR A 8 5.99 18.46 -1.47
C THR A 8 4.92 19.19 -0.66
N LEU A 9 3.62 18.92 -0.78
CA LEU A 9 2.64 19.67 0.02
C LEU A 9 1.44 18.81 0.44
N LEU A 10 1.27 18.66 1.76
CA LEU A 10 0.20 17.95 2.49
C LEU A 10 -1.25 18.38 2.14
N LEU A 11 -1.45 19.36 1.26
CA LEU A 11 -2.76 19.83 0.79
C LEU A 11 -3.31 19.05 -0.42
N THR A 12 -2.54 18.12 -1.00
CA THR A 12 -2.90 17.48 -2.28
C THR A 12 -3.56 16.11 -2.16
N VAL A 13 -3.85 15.54 -0.99
CA VAL A 13 -4.50 14.21 -0.89
C VAL A 13 -5.78 14.15 -1.74
N LEU A 14 -6.60 15.21 -1.74
CA LEU A 14 -7.81 15.32 -2.57
C LEU A 14 -7.52 15.54 -4.06
N ILE A 15 -6.47 16.29 -4.40
CA ILE A 15 -6.07 16.58 -5.79
C ILE A 15 -5.35 15.36 -6.41
N TRP A 16 -4.67 14.56 -5.60
CA TRP A 16 -3.99 13.34 -5.95
C TRP A 16 -5.00 12.21 -6.20
N TYR A 17 -6.07 12.10 -5.39
CA TYR A 17 -7.23 11.26 -5.69
C TYR A 17 -7.79 11.57 -7.08
N ALA A 18 -8.12 12.84 -7.35
CA ALA A 18 -8.74 13.25 -8.61
C ALA A 18 -7.83 13.10 -9.86
N LYS A 19 -6.50 13.06 -9.69
CA LYS A 19 -5.54 12.97 -10.81
C LYS A 19 -4.99 11.56 -11.04
N PHE A 20 -5.00 10.71 -10.02
CA PHE A 20 -4.63 9.30 -10.13
C PHE A 20 -5.84 8.41 -10.46
N CYS A 21 -7.03 8.83 -10.05
CA CYS A 21 -8.31 8.21 -10.40
C CYS A 21 -8.93 8.87 -11.63
N GLY A 22 -8.54 8.41 -12.82
CA GLY A 22 -9.46 8.48 -13.94
C GLY A 22 -10.61 7.51 -13.67
N HIS A 23 -11.84 8.02 -13.55
CA HIS A 23 -13.18 7.38 -13.59
C HIS A 23 -13.48 6.08 -12.78
N ASP A 24 -12.51 5.24 -12.38
CA ASP A 24 -12.71 3.85 -11.91
C ASP A 24 -12.37 3.61 -10.43
N CYS A 25 -11.87 4.60 -9.68
CA CYS A 25 -11.42 4.36 -8.29
C CYS A 25 -12.54 4.14 -7.27
N VAL A 26 -13.76 4.62 -7.53
CA VAL A 26 -14.86 4.44 -6.58
C VAL A 26 -15.18 2.94 -6.44
N ASP A 27 -15.14 2.20 -7.54
CA ASP A 27 -15.43 0.77 -7.55
C ASP A 27 -14.31 -0.03 -6.88
N ILE A 28 -13.05 0.32 -7.14
CA ILE A 28 -11.88 -0.33 -6.54
C ILE A 28 -11.87 -0.20 -5.00
N LEU A 29 -12.30 0.94 -4.45
CA LEU A 29 -12.32 1.14 -3.00
C LEU A 29 -13.38 0.30 -2.29
N GLU A 30 -14.56 0.17 -2.88
CA GLU A 30 -15.62 -0.67 -2.33
C GLU A 30 -15.29 -2.16 -2.45
N GLU A 31 -14.58 -2.56 -3.50
CA GLU A 31 -14.06 -3.92 -3.66
C GLU A 31 -12.87 -4.23 -2.74
N ALA A 32 -11.98 -3.25 -2.52
CA ALA A 32 -10.84 -3.37 -1.61
C ALA A 32 -11.28 -3.64 -0.16
N LYS A 33 -12.40 -3.05 0.29
CA LYS A 33 -13.00 -3.37 1.61
C LYS A 33 -13.37 -4.84 1.73
N LYS A 34 -13.72 -5.49 0.62
CA LYS A 34 -14.08 -6.91 0.53
C LYS A 34 -12.88 -7.81 0.24
N GLY A 35 -11.67 -7.25 0.13
CA GLY A 35 -10.45 -7.99 -0.22
C GLY A 35 -10.41 -8.42 -1.68
N VAL A 36 -11.25 -7.81 -2.54
CA VAL A 36 -11.24 -8.05 -3.98
C VAL A 36 -10.35 -6.99 -4.60
N PHE A 37 -9.18 -7.42 -5.09
CA PHE A 37 -8.21 -6.53 -5.71
C PHE A 37 -8.07 -6.87 -7.20
N PRO A 38 -8.05 -5.87 -8.11
CA PRO A 38 -7.84 -6.13 -9.53
C PRO A 38 -6.48 -6.79 -9.80
N ASN A 39 -6.48 -7.94 -10.48
CA ASN A 39 -5.26 -8.64 -10.86
C ASN A 39 -4.67 -8.09 -12.18
N GLU A 40 -4.64 -6.76 -12.31
CA GLU A 40 -4.20 -6.05 -13.50
C GLU A 40 -2.87 -5.35 -13.27
N LYS A 41 -2.00 -5.33 -14.30
CA LYS A 41 -0.67 -4.72 -14.21
C LYS A 41 -0.70 -3.28 -13.69
N ASN A 42 -1.66 -2.48 -14.15
CA ASN A 42 -1.77 -1.08 -13.76
C ASN A 42 -2.09 -0.93 -12.26
N PHE A 43 -3.03 -1.73 -11.74
CA PHE A 43 -3.38 -1.74 -10.32
C PHE A 43 -2.19 -2.20 -9.46
N LYS A 44 -1.53 -3.29 -9.83
CA LYS A 44 -0.34 -3.79 -9.12
C LYS A 44 0.77 -2.74 -9.04
N CYS A 45 1.03 -2.06 -10.15
CA CYS A 45 2.05 -1.01 -10.20
C CYS A 45 1.63 0.27 -9.44
N TYR A 46 0.33 0.56 -9.36
CA TYR A 46 -0.18 1.60 -8.47
C TYR A 46 0.14 1.28 -7.01
N VAL A 47 -0.21 0.07 -6.54
CA VAL A 47 0.10 -0.38 -5.17
C VAL A 47 1.61 -0.31 -4.90
N SER A 48 2.44 -0.73 -5.85
CA SER A 48 3.90 -0.59 -5.74
C SER A 48 4.34 0.85 -5.56
N CYS A 49 3.77 1.79 -6.32
CA CYS A 49 4.06 3.21 -6.14
C CYS A 49 3.63 3.69 -4.74
N LEU A 50 2.42 3.32 -4.29
CA LEU A 50 1.91 3.74 -2.97
C LEU A 50 2.85 3.33 -1.84
N LEU A 51 3.26 2.07 -1.84
CA LEU A 51 4.14 1.51 -0.83
C LEU A 51 5.53 2.18 -0.86
N ASP A 52 6.04 2.51 -2.04
CA ASP A 52 7.30 3.26 -2.18
C ASP A 52 7.16 4.71 -1.71
N MET A 53 6.03 5.38 -1.98
CA MET A 53 5.73 6.75 -1.49
C MET A 53 5.66 6.82 0.04
N MET A 54 5.04 5.81 0.67
CA MET A 54 5.00 5.67 2.12
C MET A 54 6.36 5.25 2.71
N GLN A 55 7.36 4.98 1.86
CA GLN A 55 8.66 4.40 2.24
C GLN A 55 8.52 3.04 2.92
N ALA A 56 7.38 2.37 2.75
CA ALA A 56 7.10 1.04 3.27
C ALA A 56 7.84 -0.02 2.46
N THR A 57 8.06 0.23 1.17
CA THR A 57 8.88 -0.61 0.30
C THR A 57 9.99 0.17 -0.38
N LYS A 58 10.96 -0.57 -0.92
CA LYS A 58 11.94 -0.07 -1.89
C LYS A 58 12.15 -1.14 -2.95
N ARG A 59 11.70 -0.89 -4.18
CA ARG A 59 11.79 -1.85 -5.30
C ARG A 59 11.15 -3.20 -4.96
N GLY A 60 9.96 -3.18 -4.38
CA GLY A 60 9.18 -4.38 -4.06
C GLY A 60 9.59 -5.12 -2.78
N LYS A 61 10.57 -4.62 -2.03
CA LYS A 61 10.98 -5.20 -0.73
C LYS A 61 10.56 -4.29 0.42
N ILE A 62 9.98 -4.86 1.48
CA ILE A 62 9.61 -4.11 2.68
C ILE A 62 10.85 -3.48 3.32
N SER A 63 10.72 -2.23 3.73
CA SER A 63 11.68 -1.53 4.59
C SER A 63 11.17 -1.57 6.03
N TYR A 64 11.37 -2.69 6.73
CA TYR A 64 10.68 -3.02 7.99
C TYR A 64 10.71 -1.88 9.02
N GLU A 65 11.91 -1.39 9.37
CA GLU A 65 12.08 -0.30 10.33
C GLU A 65 11.37 1.00 9.91
N LYS A 66 11.34 1.30 8.61
CA LYS A 66 10.65 2.48 8.08
C LYS A 66 9.13 2.28 8.16
N SER A 67 8.64 1.11 7.77
CA SER A 67 7.22 0.76 7.86
C SER A 67 6.73 0.81 9.30
N LEU A 68 7.50 0.25 10.24
CA LEU A 68 7.19 0.28 11.66
C LEU A 68 7.11 1.73 12.18
N LYS A 69 8.09 2.57 11.80
CA LYS A 69 8.05 4.00 12.14
C LYS A 69 6.83 4.72 11.57
N GLN A 70 6.43 4.42 10.33
CA GLN A 70 5.22 5.02 9.73
C GLN A 70 3.95 4.57 10.46
N ILE A 71 3.84 3.29 10.84
CA ILE A 71 2.75 2.78 11.67
C ILE A 71 2.68 3.55 12.98
N ASP A 72 3.81 3.73 13.66
CA ASP A 72 3.86 4.41 14.96
C ASP A 72 3.54 5.91 14.87
N THR A 73 3.92 6.55 13.75
CA THR A 73 3.80 8.00 13.55
C THR A 73 2.44 8.42 12.99
N LEU A 74 1.87 7.63 12.07
CA LEU A 74 0.69 8.05 11.29
C LEU A 74 -0.61 7.45 11.79
N LEU A 75 -0.58 6.26 12.40
CA LEU A 75 -1.81 5.57 12.77
C LEU A 75 -2.30 5.94 14.18
N PRO A 76 -3.62 5.95 14.42
CA PRO A 76 -4.18 5.98 15.76
C PRO A 76 -3.78 4.74 16.56
N ASP A 77 -3.69 4.86 17.89
CA ASP A 77 -3.16 3.81 18.77
C ASP A 77 -3.93 2.49 18.69
N ASP A 78 -5.23 2.52 18.40
CA ASP A 78 -6.06 1.32 18.30
C ASP A 78 -5.83 0.54 17.00
N PHE A 79 -5.22 1.12 15.98
CA PHE A 79 -4.85 0.45 14.72
C PHE A 79 -3.44 -0.14 14.76
N LYS A 80 -2.53 0.45 15.55
CA LYS A 80 -1.11 0.06 15.57
C LYS A 80 -0.87 -1.44 15.79
N PRO A 81 -1.53 -2.12 16.75
CA PRO A 81 -1.28 -3.55 16.98
C PRO A 81 -1.56 -4.41 15.74
N ASP A 82 -2.70 -4.21 15.09
CA ASP A 82 -3.11 -4.99 13.92
C ASP A 82 -2.20 -4.73 12.71
N PHE A 83 -1.78 -3.48 12.51
CA PHE A 83 -0.84 -3.13 11.46
C PHE A 83 0.58 -3.68 11.71
N ARG A 84 1.05 -3.70 12.97
CA ARG A 84 2.34 -4.32 13.31
C ARG A 84 2.30 -5.83 13.11
N ASN A 85 1.19 -6.48 13.47
CA ASN A 85 0.99 -7.91 13.23
C ASN A 85 1.02 -8.24 11.74
N GLY A 86 0.31 -7.46 10.91
CA GLY A 86 0.36 -7.60 9.45
C GLY A 86 1.77 -7.39 8.88
N LEU A 87 2.49 -6.37 9.36
CA LEU A 87 3.87 -6.11 8.95
C LEU A 87 4.80 -7.28 9.30
N GLU A 88 4.69 -7.81 10.51
CA GLU A 88 5.51 -8.94 10.95
C GLU A 88 5.21 -10.21 10.15
N ALA A 89 3.93 -10.52 9.91
CA ALA A 89 3.50 -11.69 9.15
C ALA A 89 3.91 -11.62 7.67
N CYS A 90 3.95 -10.42 7.09
CA CYS A 90 4.11 -10.23 5.65
C CYS A 90 5.49 -9.74 5.21
N LYS A 91 6.44 -9.47 6.13
CA LYS A 91 7.74 -8.85 5.80
C LYS A 91 8.55 -9.58 4.71
N ASP A 92 8.41 -10.91 4.63
CA ASP A 92 9.16 -11.76 3.70
C ASP A 92 8.29 -12.43 2.62
N VAL A 93 6.98 -12.15 2.56
CA VAL A 93 6.03 -12.88 1.69
C VAL A 93 6.33 -12.72 0.19
N ALA A 94 6.97 -11.61 -0.20
CA ALA A 94 7.37 -11.33 -1.58
C ALA A 94 8.84 -11.70 -1.88
N GLN A 95 9.51 -12.45 -0.99
CA GLN A 95 10.88 -12.88 -1.22
C GLN A 95 11.00 -13.71 -2.51
N GLY A 96 11.93 -13.34 -3.39
CA GLY A 96 12.16 -14.01 -4.66
C GLY A 96 11.28 -13.51 -5.82
N VAL A 97 10.26 -12.69 -5.55
CA VAL A 97 9.48 -12.02 -6.60
C VAL A 97 10.34 -10.91 -7.23
N LYS A 98 10.55 -10.96 -8.55
CA LYS A 98 11.44 -10.04 -9.27
C LYS A 98 10.76 -8.75 -9.72
N ASP A 99 9.49 -8.85 -10.11
CA ASP A 99 8.71 -7.70 -10.56
C ASP A 99 8.15 -6.96 -9.33
N HIS A 100 8.47 -5.67 -9.21
CA HIS A 100 8.10 -4.90 -8.02
C HIS A 100 6.58 -4.65 -7.92
N CYS A 101 5.86 -4.64 -9.05
CA CYS A 101 4.40 -4.54 -9.05
C CYS A 101 3.78 -5.84 -8.54
N GLU A 102 4.29 -7.00 -8.98
CA GLU A 102 3.88 -8.30 -8.45
C GLU A 102 4.23 -8.44 -6.96
N SER A 103 5.42 -8.02 -6.54
CA SER A 103 5.79 -8.01 -5.12
C SER A 103 4.80 -7.20 -4.29
N ALA A 104 4.45 -6.01 -4.75
CA ALA A 104 3.49 -5.14 -4.07
C ALA A 104 2.09 -5.76 -3.99
N TYR A 105 1.66 -6.47 -5.04
CA TYR A 105 0.37 -7.17 -5.04
C TYR A 105 0.34 -8.35 -4.07
N VAL A 106 1.41 -9.16 -4.01
CA VAL A 106 1.53 -10.26 -3.04
C VAL A 106 1.53 -9.70 -1.61
N LEU A 107 2.25 -8.61 -1.38
CA LEU A 107 2.27 -7.91 -0.10
C LEU A 107 0.88 -7.39 0.31
N LEU A 108 0.16 -6.73 -0.59
CA LEU A 108 -1.18 -6.22 -0.35
C LEU A 108 -2.14 -7.33 0.10
N ASN A 109 -2.16 -8.45 -0.63
CA ASN A 109 -3.02 -9.58 -0.31
C ASN A 109 -2.67 -10.18 1.06
N CYS A 110 -1.38 -10.35 1.36
CA CYS A 110 -0.93 -10.82 2.67
C CYS A 110 -1.39 -9.86 3.78
N PHE A 111 -1.23 -8.56 3.57
CA PHE A 111 -1.58 -7.56 4.58
C PHE A 111 -3.07 -7.55 4.87
N TYR A 112 -3.92 -7.63 3.83
CA TYR A 112 -5.36 -7.75 3.99
C TYR A 112 -5.74 -8.98 4.83
N GLN A 113 -5.12 -10.14 4.56
CA GLN A 113 -5.42 -11.39 5.28
C GLN A 113 -4.97 -11.38 6.75
N ASN A 114 -3.93 -10.61 7.08
CA ASN A 114 -3.31 -10.62 8.41
C ASN A 114 -3.55 -9.32 9.20
N ASN A 115 -4.41 -8.43 8.72
CA ASN A 115 -4.78 -7.18 9.39
C ASN A 115 -6.31 -7.01 9.38
N PRO A 116 -7.02 -7.32 10.48
CA PRO A 116 -8.48 -7.20 10.53
C PRO A 116 -8.97 -5.75 10.42
N LYS A 117 -8.10 -4.76 10.68
CA LYS A 117 -8.37 -3.33 10.53
C LYS A 117 -7.72 -2.76 9.27
N PHE A 118 -7.52 -3.58 8.25
CA PHE A 118 -6.91 -3.15 6.99
C PHE A 118 -7.65 -1.95 6.39
N ILE A 119 -6.88 -0.95 5.98
CA ILE A 119 -7.37 0.22 5.24
C ILE A 119 -6.47 0.39 4.02
N PHE A 120 -7.09 0.54 2.85
CA PHE A 120 -6.39 0.87 1.61
C PHE A 120 -6.51 2.37 1.33
N PRO A 121 -5.40 3.10 1.10
CA PRO A 121 -5.40 4.53 0.76
C PRO A 121 -6.03 4.85 -0.60
#